data_AF-A0A6A2WSC2-F1
#
_entry.id   AF-A0A6A2WSC2-F1
#
_cell.length_a   1.000
_cell.length_b   1.000
_cell.length_c   1.000
_cell.angle_alpha   90.00
_cell.angle_beta   90.00
_cell.angle_gamma   90.00
#
_symmetry.space_group_name_H-M   'P 1'
#
loop_
_entity.id
_entity.type
_entity.pdbx_description
1 polymer ?
#
loop_
_entity_poly.entity_id
_entity_poly.type
_entity_poly.pdbx_seq_one_letter_code
_entity_poly.pdbx_strand_id
1 'polypeptide(L)'
;MKDFDEPGSLAPTGLHLGGAKYMVIQGEPRAVVRGKKGTEGVTVKKTGQALIFDIYEEPVTPGQCNMVAEGLGDYLVDQGM
;
A
#
# COMPACT_ATOMS: atom_id res chain seq x y z
N MET A 1 10.28 -4.29 2.83
CA MET A 1 9.26 -3.77 3.77
C MET A 1 8.80 -4.95 4.63
N LYS A 2 9.16 -4.98 5.92
CA LYS A 2 8.96 -6.17 6.79
C LYS A 2 7.49 -6.56 6.95
N ASP A 3 6.57 -5.61 6.82
CA ASP A 3 5.13 -5.85 7.02
C ASP A 3 4.52 -6.90 6.10
N PHE A 4 5.09 -7.10 4.91
CA PHE A 4 4.62 -8.16 4.02
C PHE A 4 5.05 -9.56 4.47
N ASP A 5 6.12 -9.66 5.26
CA ASP A 5 6.63 -10.93 5.78
C ASP A 5 6.11 -11.16 7.22
N GLU A 6 5.91 -10.08 7.97
CA GLU A 6 5.39 -10.01 9.34
C GLU A 6 4.23 -9.00 9.42
N PRO A 7 3.00 -9.40 9.06
CA PRO A 7 1.84 -8.50 9.06
C PRO A 7 1.63 -7.77 10.39
N GLY A 8 1.52 -6.45 10.35
CA GLY A 8 1.31 -5.61 11.52
C GLY A 8 2.59 -5.04 12.15
N SER A 9 3.78 -5.41 11.66
CA SER A 9 5.06 -4.84 12.08
C SER A 9 5.14 -3.31 11.98
N LEU A 10 4.39 -2.70 11.04
CA LEU A 10 4.32 -1.25 10.86
C LEU A 10 3.22 -0.57 11.68
N ALA A 11 2.26 -1.30 12.24
CA ALA A 11 1.15 -0.70 12.99
C ALA A 11 1.63 0.18 14.18
N PRO A 12 2.66 -0.19 14.97
CA PRO A 12 3.14 0.64 16.08
C PRO A 12 3.91 1.89 15.62
N THR A 13 4.61 1.82 14.50
CA THR A 13 5.55 2.86 14.05
C THR A 13 4.96 3.79 13.00
N GLY A 14 4.04 3.29 12.17
CA GLY A 14 3.50 3.96 10.99
C GLY A 14 4.31 3.69 9.72
N LEU A 15 3.66 3.82 8.57
CA LEU A 15 4.31 3.76 7.27
C LEU A 15 4.97 5.11 6.98
N HIS A 16 6.29 5.12 6.78
CA HIS A 16 7.03 6.33 6.43
C HIS A 16 7.40 6.33 4.96
N LEU A 17 6.97 7.36 4.23
CA LEU A 17 7.22 7.51 2.80
C LEU A 17 7.49 8.99 2.48
N GLY A 18 8.62 9.29 1.83
CA GLY A 18 8.97 10.67 1.44
C GLY A 18 9.06 11.66 2.61
N GLY A 19 9.38 11.20 3.83
CA GLY A 19 9.40 12.02 5.04
C GLY A 19 8.02 12.23 5.70
N ALA A 20 6.94 11.76 5.09
CA ALA A 20 5.61 11.77 5.68
C ALA A 20 5.31 10.46 6.43
N LYS A 21 4.63 10.57 7.57
CA LYS A 21 4.13 9.44 8.35
C LYS A 21 2.65 9.20 8.05
N TYR A 22 2.32 7.97 7.67
CA TYR A 22 0.97 7.48 7.44
C TYR A 22 0.59 6.50 8.56
N MET A 23 -0.63 6.63 9.06
CA MET A 23 -1.23 5.64 9.94
C MET A 23 -1.55 4.39 9.12
N VAL A 24 -1.06 3.23 9.57
CA VAL A 24 -1.40 1.95 8.92
C VAL A 24 -2.87 1.64 9.16
N ILE A 25 -3.59 1.34 8.09
CA ILE A 25 -4.99 0.90 8.12
C ILE A 25 -5.08 -0.53 7.56
N GLN A 26 -6.27 -1.12 7.61
CA GLN A 26 -6.48 -2.49 7.17
C GLN A 26 -6.08 -2.69 5.70
N GLY A 27 -5.05 -3.52 5.50
CA GLY A 27 -4.59 -4.01 4.21
C GLY A 27 -4.98 -5.47 3.97
N GLU A 28 -4.19 -6.15 3.14
CA GLU A 28 -4.27 -7.59 2.92
C GLU A 28 -2.97 -8.23 3.38
N PRO A 29 -3.01 -9.21 4.32
CA PRO A 29 -1.81 -9.85 4.82
C PRO A 29 -0.93 -10.37 3.68
N ARG A 30 0.35 -9.99 3.71
CA ARG A 30 1.37 -10.39 2.73
C ARG A 30 1.19 -9.85 1.30
N ALA A 31 0.12 -9.11 1.00
CA ALA A 31 -0.18 -8.63 -0.35
C ALA A 31 -0.30 -7.11 -0.44
N VAL A 32 -1.03 -6.48 0.48
CA VAL A 32 -1.35 -5.04 0.40
C VAL A 32 -1.15 -4.37 1.76
N VAL A 33 -0.43 -3.27 1.78
CA VAL A 33 -0.33 -2.37 2.95
C VAL A 33 -0.98 -1.05 2.59
N ARG A 34 -1.82 -0.53 3.49
CA ARG A 34 -2.53 0.73 3.29
C ARG A 34 -2.17 1.71 4.39
N GLY A 35 -1.97 2.98 4.01
CA GLY A 35 -1.63 4.07 4.90
C GLY A 35 -2.57 5.26 4.70
N LYS A 36 -2.89 5.98 5.78
CA LYS A 36 -3.70 7.20 5.75
C LYS A 36 -3.03 8.34 6.51
N LYS A 37 -3.12 9.55 5.95
CA LYS A 37 -2.60 10.80 6.55
C LYS A 37 -3.58 11.93 6.25
N GLY A 38 -4.48 12.22 7.19
CA GLY A 38 -5.55 13.19 6.94
C GLY A 38 -6.46 12.74 5.80
N THR A 39 -6.51 13.54 4.74
CA THR A 39 -7.26 13.27 3.50
C THR A 39 -6.42 12.54 2.43
N GLU A 40 -5.09 12.55 2.59
CA GLU A 40 -4.14 11.81 1.76
C GLU A 40 -4.04 10.34 2.23
N GLY A 41 -3.63 9.46 1.33
CA GLY A 41 -3.24 8.11 1.71
C GLY A 41 -2.39 7.42 0.66
N VAL A 42 -2.03 6.18 0.96
CA VAL A 42 -1.15 5.37 0.12
C VAL A 42 -1.58 3.92 0.16
N THR A 43 -1.56 3.27 -1.00
CA THR A 43 -1.70 1.83 -1.14
C THR A 43 -0.40 1.27 -1.70
N VAL A 44 0.17 0.30 -0.99
CA VAL A 44 1.39 -0.40 -1.38
C VAL A 44 1.05 -1.85 -1.69
N LYS A 45 1.14 -2.23 -2.97
CA LYS A 45 0.88 -3.59 -3.45
C LYS A 45 2.21 -4.31 -3.70
N LYS A 46 2.38 -5.48 -3.07
CA LYS A 46 3.52 -6.37 -3.29
C LYS A 46 3.27 -7.24 -4.53
N THR A 47 4.31 -7.37 -5.36
CA THR A 47 4.40 -8.33 -6.47
C THR A 47 5.54 -9.32 -6.18
N GLY A 48 5.89 -10.19 -7.12
CA GLY A 48 7.01 -11.13 -6.94
C GLY A 48 8.37 -10.44 -6.78
N GLN A 49 8.57 -9.32 -7.49
CA GLN A 49 9.87 -8.67 -7.69
C GLN A 49 9.83 -7.15 -7.45
N ALA A 50 8.63 -6.55 -7.39
CA ALA A 50 8.45 -5.11 -7.21
C ALA A 50 7.42 -4.74 -6.12
N LEU A 51 7.44 -3.47 -5.73
CA LEU A 51 6.42 -2.84 -4.90
C LEU A 51 5.81 -1.70 -5.71
N ILE A 52 4.48 -1.70 -5.83
CA ILE A 52 3.73 -0.59 -6.41
C ILE A 52 3.32 0.33 -5.28
N PHE A 53 3.69 1.60 -5.39
CA PHE A 53 3.27 2.66 -4.47
C PHE A 53 2.30 3.57 -5.22
N ASP A 54 1.05 3.61 -4.75
CA ASP A 54 0.05 4.55 -5.25
C ASP A 54 -0.35 5.50 -4.12
N ILE A 55 -0.18 6.80 -4.35
CA ILE A 55 -0.45 7.85 -3.36
C ILE A 55 -1.61 8.67 -3.91
N TYR A 56 -2.61 8.91 -3.06
CA TYR A 56 -3.79 9.67 -3.43
C TYR A 56 -3.99 10.86 -2.50
N GLU A 57 -4.60 11.89 -3.05
CA GLU A 57 -5.12 13.06 -2.33
C GLU A 57 -6.55 13.36 -2.81
N GLU A 58 -7.25 14.28 -2.14
CA GLU A 58 -8.57 14.70 -2.58
C GLU A 58 -8.54 15.29 -4.01
N PRO A 59 -9.53 14.96 -4.86
CA PRO A 59 -10.81 14.30 -4.56
C PRO A 59 -10.78 12.77 -4.68
N VAL A 60 -9.61 12.15 -4.85
CA VAL A 60 -9.48 10.69 -5.03
C VAL A 60 -9.76 9.99 -3.71
N THR A 61 -10.61 8.96 -3.77
CA THR A 61 -10.99 8.16 -2.60
C THR A 61 -10.01 7.00 -2.39
N PRO A 62 -9.89 6.48 -1.15
CA PRO A 62 -9.05 5.30 -0.88
C PRO A 62 -9.40 4.09 -1.75
N GLY A 63 -10.70 3.89 -2.05
CA GLY A 63 -11.16 2.79 -2.89
C GLY A 63 -10.70 2.90 -4.34
N GLN A 64 -10.62 4.11 -4.89
CA GLN A 64 -10.08 4.33 -6.24
C GLN A 64 -8.58 4.04 -6.32
N CYS A 65 -7.81 4.47 -5.32
CA CYS A 65 -6.39 4.15 -5.20
C CYS A 65 -6.15 2.63 -5.10
N ASN A 66 -6.91 1.94 -4.24
CA ASN A 66 -6.84 0.49 -4.12
C ASN A 66 -7.05 -0.22 -5.46
N MET A 67 -8.10 0.15 -6.20
CA MET A 67 -8.40 -0.49 -7.48
C MET A 67 -7.25 -0.36 -8.49
N VAL A 68 -6.58 0.80 -8.55
CA VAL A 68 -5.47 1.03 -9.49
C VAL A 68 -4.22 0.26 -9.05
N ALA A 69 -3.82 0.41 -7.79
CA ALA A 69 -2.62 -0.23 -7.26
C ALA A 69 -2.70 -1.76 -7.29
N GLU A 70 -3.84 -2.32 -6.89
CA GLU A 70 -4.05 -3.76 -6.83
C GLU A 70 -4.24 -4.34 -8.22
N GLY A 71 -5.03 -3.70 -9.09
CA GLY A 71 -5.23 -4.15 -10.46
C GLY A 71 -3.93 -4.22 -11.27
N LEU A 72 -3.06 -3.21 -11.15
CA LEU A 72 -1.73 -3.27 -11.77
C LEU A 72 -0.87 -4.35 -11.13
N GLY A 73 -0.87 -4.48 -9.80
CA GLY A 73 -0.03 -5.47 -9.12
C GLY A 73 -0.44 -6.91 -9.40
N ASP A 74 -1.73 -7.20 -9.48
CA ASP A 74 -2.23 -8.52 -9.86
C ASP A 74 -1.81 -8.85 -11.29
N TYR A 75 -1.92 -7.89 -12.22
CA TYR A 75 -1.40 -8.08 -13.57
C TYR A 75 0.11 -8.39 -13.61
N LEU A 76 0.93 -7.67 -12.84
CA LEU A 76 2.37 -7.94 -12.79
C LEU A 76 2.65 -9.34 -12.21
N VAL A 77 1.95 -9.73 -11.14
CA VAL A 77 2.07 -11.08 -10.55
C VAL A 77 1.70 -12.16 -11.55
N ASP A 78 0.63 -11.97 -12.32
CA ASP A 78 0.20 -12.91 -13.38
C ASP A 78 1.23 -13.02 -14.51
N GLN A 79 2.02 -11.97 -14.77
CA GLN A 79 3.14 -11.99 -15.71
C GLN A 79 4.43 -12.61 -15.11
N GLY A 80 4.39 -13.12 -13.87
CA GLY A 80 5.54 -13.68 -13.18
C GLY A 80 6.51 -12.62 -12.64
N MET A 81 6.05 -11.37 -12.52
CA MET A 81 6.80 -10.27 -11.93
C MET A 81 6.50 -10.08 -10.45
#